data_AF-A0A6J0KZH8-F1
#
_entry.id   AF-A0A6J0KZH8-F1
#
_cell.length_a   1.000
_cell.length_b   1.000
_cell.length_c   1.000
_cell.angle_alpha   90.00
_cell.angle_beta   90.00
_cell.angle_gamma   90.00
#
_symmetry.space_group_name_H-M   'P 1'
#
loop_
_entity.id
_entity.type
_entity.pdbx_description
1 polymer ?
#
loop_
_entity_poly.entity_id
_entity_poly.type
_entity_poly.pdbx_seq_one_letter_code
_entity_poly.pdbx_strand_id
1 'polypeptide(L)'
;MCARHIYGNLRRAFPGKELPKDLFWAIAKSFNIGDYDVALKALKDFDVRVYEAVMMKNPENCSRAFFSFTSVCEDVSNNFSESYNNTLNTAREMPLVEMLETVRRQAMIRMDMRRTKAFKWQAKYSEKVANTIKAEKKHLFDCRVIPSGNGIYEVGENNHAHTVNMVEKTCVCRRWSMTGIPCCWL
;
A
#
# COMPACT_ATOMS: atom_id res chain seq x y z
N MET A 1 -4.31 11.15 -9.49
CA MET A 1 -5.56 10.37 -9.26
C MET A 1 -5.19 9.11 -8.50
N CYS A 2 -5.91 8.72 -7.42
CA CYS A 2 -5.52 7.52 -6.64
C CYS A 2 -6.01 6.21 -7.30
N ALA A 3 -5.47 5.07 -6.89
CA ALA A 3 -5.77 3.77 -7.50
C ALA A 3 -7.28 3.44 -7.45
N ARG A 4 -7.96 3.79 -6.35
CA ARG A 4 -9.41 3.60 -6.19
C ARG A 4 -10.22 4.38 -7.22
N HIS A 5 -9.81 5.61 -7.53
CA HIS A 5 -10.47 6.44 -8.55
C HIS A 5 -10.24 5.92 -9.96
N ILE A 6 -9.03 5.44 -10.26
CA ILE A 6 -8.75 4.80 -11.56
C ILE A 6 -9.65 3.57 -11.72
N TYR A 7 -9.70 2.69 -10.73
CA TYR A 7 -10.57 1.52 -10.77
C TYR A 7 -12.06 1.88 -10.87
N GLY A 8 -12.51 2.91 -10.15
CA GLY A 8 -13.87 3.43 -10.26
C GLY A 8 -14.20 3.95 -11.66
N ASN A 9 -13.25 4.62 -12.33
CA ASN A 9 -13.41 5.08 -13.70
C ASN A 9 -13.46 3.91 -14.70
N LEU A 10 -12.66 2.86 -14.50
CA LEU A 10 -12.71 1.64 -15.32
C LEU A 10 -14.09 0.99 -15.26
N ARG A 11 -14.68 0.88 -14.05
CA ARG A 11 -16.03 0.32 -13.87
C ARG A 11 -17.11 1.10 -14.63
N ARG A 12 -16.95 2.42 -14.77
CA ARG A 12 -17.88 3.26 -15.55
C ARG A 12 -17.65 3.12 -17.06
N ALA A 13 -16.40 2.97 -17.49
CA ALA A 13 -16.04 2.81 -18.90
C ALA A 13 -16.45 1.44 -19.46
N PHE A 14 -16.48 0.39 -18.62
CA PHE A 14 -16.84 -0.97 -19.01
C PHE A 14 -18.03 -1.47 -18.17
N PRO A 15 -19.24 -0.93 -18.35
CA PRO A 15 -20.41 -1.36 -17.61
C PRO A 15 -20.75 -2.82 -17.93
N GLY A 16 -21.08 -3.62 -16.91
CA GLY A 16 -21.47 -5.03 -17.08
C GLY A 16 -20.34 -6.02 -17.35
N LYS A 17 -19.10 -5.54 -17.52
CA LYS A 17 -17.92 -6.40 -17.68
C LYS A 17 -17.32 -6.78 -16.32
N GLU A 18 -16.96 -8.04 -16.16
CA GLU A 18 -16.13 -8.48 -15.03
C GLU A 18 -14.71 -7.93 -15.20
N LEU A 19 -14.37 -6.91 -14.42
CA LEU A 19 -13.04 -6.30 -14.43
C LEU A 19 -12.08 -7.08 -13.53
N PRO A 20 -10.81 -7.24 -13.94
CA PRO A 20 -9.83 -8.01 -13.20
C PRO A 20 -9.29 -7.19 -12.03
N LYS A 21 -10.07 -7.15 -10.95
CA LYS A 21 -9.76 -6.38 -9.74
C LYS A 21 -8.36 -6.70 -9.23
N ASP A 22 -8.01 -7.98 -9.16
CA ASP A 22 -6.74 -8.43 -8.57
C ASP A 22 -5.55 -8.03 -9.44
N LEU A 23 -5.66 -8.09 -10.78
CA LEU A 23 -4.62 -7.61 -11.70
C LEU A 23 -4.40 -6.10 -11.57
N PHE A 24 -5.49 -5.32 -11.47
CA PHE A 24 -5.37 -3.87 -11.27
C PHE A 24 -4.68 -3.54 -9.94
N TRP A 25 -5.06 -4.20 -8.85
CA TRP A 25 -4.43 -3.96 -7.55
C TRP A 25 -3.00 -4.50 -7.48
N ALA A 26 -2.65 -5.53 -8.26
CA ALA A 26 -1.26 -5.94 -8.41
C ALA A 26 -0.41 -4.79 -8.95
N ILE A 27 -0.83 -4.15 -10.05
CA ILE A 27 -0.14 -2.97 -10.62
C ILE A 27 0.01 -1.85 -9.59
N ALA A 28 -1.07 -1.49 -8.90
CA ALA A 28 -1.03 -0.40 -7.90
C ALA A 28 -0.15 -0.75 -6.69
N LYS A 29 -0.09 -2.02 -6.29
CA LYS A 29 0.64 -2.46 -5.09
C LYS A 29 2.05 -2.98 -5.35
N SER A 30 2.51 -3.05 -6.60
CA SER A 30 3.88 -3.42 -6.96
C SER A 30 4.89 -2.48 -6.30
N PHE A 31 5.90 -3.02 -5.60
CA PHE A 31 6.89 -2.21 -4.89
C PHE A 31 8.10 -1.80 -5.74
N ASN A 32 8.36 -2.53 -6.83
CA ASN A 32 9.44 -2.27 -7.77
C ASN A 32 8.91 -2.29 -9.22
N ILE A 33 9.75 -1.82 -10.15
CA ILE A 33 9.39 -1.68 -11.57
C ILE A 33 9.21 -3.05 -12.23
N GLY A 34 10.00 -4.06 -11.87
CA GLY A 34 9.87 -5.41 -12.43
C GLY A 34 8.50 -6.02 -12.14
N ASP A 35 8.05 -6.00 -10.88
CA ASP A 35 6.73 -6.48 -10.48
C ASP A 35 5.60 -5.66 -11.13
N TYR A 36 5.85 -4.37 -11.34
CA TYR A 36 4.90 -3.47 -12.00
C TYR A 36 4.73 -3.85 -13.48
N ASP A 37 5.82 -4.08 -14.21
CA ASP A 37 5.81 -4.46 -15.62
C ASP A 37 5.17 -5.84 -15.84
N VAL A 38 5.47 -6.80 -14.96
CA VAL A 38 4.83 -8.12 -14.97
C VAL A 38 3.31 -8.00 -14.77
N ALA A 39 2.87 -7.18 -13.80
CA ALA A 39 1.45 -6.97 -13.54
C ALA A 39 0.75 -6.22 -14.71
N LEU A 40 1.42 -5.26 -15.34
CA LEU A 40 0.92 -4.60 -16.55
C LEU A 40 0.76 -5.57 -17.71
N LYS A 41 1.74 -6.45 -17.92
CA LYS A 41 1.68 -7.49 -18.96
C LYS A 41 0.51 -8.43 -18.72
N ALA A 42 0.32 -8.91 -17.49
CA ALA A 42 -0.82 -9.75 -17.13
C ALA A 42 -2.18 -9.06 -17.39
N LEU A 43 -2.29 -7.76 -17.12
CA LEU A 43 -3.50 -6.99 -17.44
C LEU A 43 -3.72 -6.87 -18.96
N LYS A 44 -2.64 -6.67 -19.73
CA LYS A 44 -2.69 -6.59 -21.19
C LYS A 44 -3.12 -7.93 -21.82
N ASP A 45 -2.60 -9.03 -21.29
CA ASP A 45 -2.94 -10.39 -21.73
C ASP A 45 -4.41 -10.72 -21.39
N PHE A 46 -4.94 -10.20 -20.29
CA PHE A 46 -6.36 -10.31 -19.95
C PHE A 46 -7.25 -9.54 -20.94
N ASP A 47 -6.98 -8.25 -21.14
CA ASP A 47 -7.72 -7.44 -22.11
C ASP A 47 -6.96 -6.15 -22.48
N VAL A 48 -6.63 -6.02 -23.77
CA VAL A 48 -5.88 -4.88 -24.30
C VAL A 48 -6.65 -3.55 -24.13
N ARG A 49 -7.98 -3.53 -24.29
CA ARG A 49 -8.79 -2.30 -24.14
C ARG A 49 -8.82 -1.85 -22.68
N VAL A 50 -8.87 -2.78 -21.73
CA VAL A 50 -8.80 -2.47 -20.30
C VAL A 50 -7.41 -1.94 -19.94
N TYR A 51 -6.35 -2.56 -20.48
CA TYR A 51 -4.98 -2.08 -20.34
C TYR A 51 -4.81 -0.64 -20.85
N GLU A 52 -5.26 -0.36 -22.07
CA GLU A 52 -5.20 1.00 -22.65
C GLU A 52 -5.95 2.02 -21.78
N ALA A 53 -7.15 1.65 -21.28
CA ALA A 53 -7.92 2.52 -20.39
C ALA A 53 -7.20 2.80 -19.06
N VAL A 54 -6.46 1.83 -18.52
CA VAL A 54 -5.61 2.02 -17.34
C VAL A 54 -4.45 2.95 -17.67
N MET A 55 -3.73 2.71 -18.76
CA MET A 55 -2.58 3.52 -19.18
C MET A 55 -2.94 4.98 -19.45
N MET A 56 -4.12 5.25 -20.04
CA MET A 56 -4.64 6.61 -20.23
C MET A 56 -4.81 7.40 -18.93
N LYS A 57 -4.90 6.72 -17.77
CA LYS A 57 -5.02 7.38 -16.45
C LYS A 57 -3.68 7.57 -15.75
N ASN A 58 -2.57 7.25 -16.41
CA ASN A 58 -1.22 7.28 -15.87
C ASN A 58 -1.12 6.53 -14.52
N PRO A 59 -1.11 5.18 -14.57
CA PRO A 59 -1.14 4.34 -13.38
C PRO A 59 0.13 4.43 -12.51
N GLU A 60 1.24 4.96 -13.04
CA GLU A 60 2.47 5.22 -12.28
C GLU A 60 2.21 6.12 -11.07
N ASN A 61 1.35 7.14 -11.25
CA ASN A 61 0.99 8.10 -10.19
C ASN A 61 0.28 7.47 -8.98
N CYS A 62 -0.19 6.22 -9.09
CA CYS A 62 -0.84 5.52 -8.00
C CYS A 62 -0.21 4.15 -7.69
N SER A 63 0.94 3.85 -8.29
CA SER A 63 1.66 2.63 -7.99
C SER A 63 2.80 2.90 -7.01
N ARG A 64 2.91 2.02 -6.01
CA ARG A 64 4.00 2.03 -5.02
C ARG A 64 5.37 2.03 -5.70
N ALA A 65 5.51 1.39 -6.85
CA ALA A 65 6.75 1.30 -7.61
C ALA A 65 7.35 2.67 -7.97
N PHE A 66 6.56 3.75 -7.98
CA PHE A 66 7.05 5.09 -8.31
C PHE A 66 7.01 6.06 -7.13
N PHE A 67 6.56 5.61 -5.96
CA PHE A 67 6.52 6.47 -4.77
C PHE A 67 7.91 6.68 -4.17
N SER A 68 8.13 7.88 -3.63
CA SER A 68 9.32 8.18 -2.83
C SER A 68 9.23 7.50 -1.47
N PHE A 69 10.39 7.27 -0.86
CA PHE A 69 10.46 6.65 0.48
C PHE A 69 10.30 7.67 1.61
N THR A 70 10.23 8.97 1.31
CA THR A 70 10.22 10.05 2.31
C THR A 70 9.05 9.94 3.28
N SER A 71 7.87 9.56 2.79
CA SER A 71 6.66 9.48 3.62
C SER A 71 6.48 8.15 4.35
N VAL A 72 7.33 7.15 4.06
CA VAL A 72 7.24 5.77 4.60
C VAL A 72 5.77 5.28 4.63
N CYS A 73 5.08 5.45 3.51
CA CYS A 73 3.67 5.15 3.36
C CYS A 73 3.43 4.29 2.13
N GLU A 74 2.78 3.15 2.33
CA GLU A 74 2.40 2.24 1.25
C GLU A 74 0.94 2.41 0.79
N ASP A 75 0.19 3.37 1.34
CA ASP A 75 -1.21 3.52 0.96
C ASP A 75 -1.33 4.11 -0.46
N VAL A 76 -1.99 3.38 -1.34
CA VAL A 76 -2.26 3.76 -2.74
C VAL A 76 -3.67 4.29 -2.94
N SER A 77 -4.46 4.25 -1.87
CA SER A 77 -5.83 4.72 -1.82
C SER A 77 -5.90 6.10 -1.16
N ASN A 78 -6.89 6.88 -1.56
CA ASN A 78 -7.17 8.17 -0.92
C ASN A 78 -8.19 8.01 0.24
N ASN A 79 -8.30 6.80 0.82
CA ASN A 79 -9.34 6.48 1.80
C ASN A 79 -9.32 7.44 3.00
N PHE A 80 -8.14 7.87 3.43
CA PHE A 80 -8.00 8.84 4.53
C PHE A 80 -8.66 10.17 4.19
N SER A 81 -8.28 10.77 3.06
CA SER A 81 -8.85 12.06 2.63
C SER A 81 -10.32 11.93 2.26
N GLU A 82 -10.76 10.81 1.68
CA GLU A 82 -12.19 10.55 1.41
C GLU A 82 -13.00 10.47 2.71
N SER A 83 -12.52 9.73 3.71
CA SER A 83 -13.17 9.65 5.03
C SER A 83 -13.19 11.02 5.73
N TYR A 84 -12.10 11.77 5.64
CA TYR A 84 -12.01 13.12 6.19
C TYR A 84 -12.99 14.07 5.49
N ASN A 85 -12.97 14.12 4.16
CA ASN A 85 -13.87 14.96 3.36
C ASN A 85 -15.34 14.59 3.58
N ASN A 86 -15.68 13.31 3.68
CA ASN A 86 -17.05 12.88 3.98
C ASN A 86 -17.52 13.42 5.33
N THR A 87 -16.63 13.45 6.33
CA THR A 87 -16.95 14.01 7.66
C THR A 87 -17.13 15.53 7.60
N LEU A 88 -16.31 16.21 6.80
CA LEU A 88 -16.37 17.66 6.63
C LEU A 88 -17.58 18.11 5.83
N ASN A 89 -18.03 17.33 4.83
CA ASN A 89 -19.14 17.74 3.97
C ASN A 89 -20.41 18.01 4.79
N THR A 90 -20.76 17.12 5.72
CA THR A 90 -21.91 17.33 6.62
C THR A 90 -21.70 18.52 7.56
N ALA A 91 -20.47 18.74 8.04
CA ALA A 91 -20.17 19.85 8.93
C ALA A 91 -20.20 21.22 8.20
N ARG A 92 -19.87 21.26 6.90
CA ARG A 92 -19.84 22.48 6.08
C ARG A 92 -21.22 23.06 5.80
N GLU A 93 -22.28 22.27 5.96
CA GLU A 93 -23.67 22.74 5.85
C GLU A 93 -24.13 23.50 7.11
N MET A 94 -23.32 23.50 8.17
CA MET A 94 -23.61 24.14 9.46
C MET A 94 -22.97 25.54 9.57
N PRO A 95 -23.48 26.43 10.44
CA PRO A 95 -22.81 27.68 10.78
C PRO A 95 -21.38 27.46 11.27
N LEU A 96 -20.50 28.45 11.07
CA LEU A 96 -19.05 28.35 11.32
C LEU A 96 -18.69 27.74 12.69
N VAL A 97 -19.33 28.21 13.75
CA VAL A 97 -19.05 27.73 15.13
C VAL A 97 -19.46 26.27 15.29
N GLU A 98 -20.62 25.89 14.76
CA GLU A 98 -21.14 24.53 14.85
C GLU A 98 -20.33 23.54 14.00
N MET A 99 -19.87 23.97 12.82
CA MET A 99 -18.93 23.22 11.99
C MET A 99 -17.65 22.88 12.77
N LEU A 100 -17.02 23.89 13.40
CA LEU A 100 -15.78 23.69 14.16
C LEU A 100 -16.00 22.77 15.36
N GLU A 101 -17.09 22.95 16.10
CA GLU A 101 -17.46 22.08 17.22
C GLU A 101 -17.70 20.63 16.79
N THR A 102 -18.35 20.43 15.66
CA THR A 102 -18.59 19.10 15.09
C THR A 102 -17.28 18.40 14.71
N VAL A 103 -16.38 19.10 14.03
CA VAL A 103 -15.05 18.58 13.67
C VAL A 103 -14.24 18.23 14.93
N ARG A 104 -14.26 19.10 15.95
CA ARG A 104 -13.59 18.87 17.23
C ARG A 104 -14.12 17.62 17.93
N ARG A 105 -15.44 17.45 18.05
CA ARG A 105 -16.07 16.27 18.68
C ARG A 105 -15.75 14.98 17.93
N GLN A 106 -15.77 15.00 16.60
CA GLN A 106 -15.39 13.86 15.78
C GLN A 106 -13.93 13.45 15.98
N ALA A 107 -13.02 14.43 16.06
CA ALA A 107 -11.61 14.17 16.35
C ALA A 107 -11.44 13.52 17.74
N MET A 108 -12.10 14.06 18.78
CA MET A 108 -12.05 13.49 20.13
C MET A 108 -12.56 12.04 20.17
N ILE A 109 -13.73 11.78 19.58
CA ILE A 109 -14.34 10.44 19.53
C ILE A 109 -13.41 9.45 18.79
N ARG A 110 -12.79 9.86 17.68
CA ARG A 110 -11.83 9.01 16.94
C ARG A 110 -10.56 8.74 17.74
N MET A 111 -10.05 9.74 18.46
CA MET A 111 -8.88 9.57 19.32
C MET A 111 -9.17 8.59 20.46
N ASP A 112 -10.33 8.70 21.10
CA ASP A 112 -10.73 7.80 22.19
C ASP A 112 -10.94 6.36 21.70
N MET A 113 -11.58 6.15 20.55
CA MET A 113 -11.69 4.84 19.92
C MET A 113 -10.31 4.22 19.63
N ARG A 114 -9.38 4.99 19.06
CA ARG A 114 -8.01 4.53 18.76
C ARG A 114 -7.24 4.22 20.04
N ARG A 115 -7.36 5.08 21.06
CA ARG A 115 -6.77 4.87 22.38
C ARG A 115 -7.27 3.56 22.99
N THR A 116 -8.58 3.37 23.03
CA THR A 116 -9.22 2.16 23.58
C THR A 116 -8.76 0.91 22.84
N LYS A 117 -8.68 0.95 21.51
CA LYS A 117 -8.15 -0.17 20.70
C LYS A 117 -6.68 -0.46 21.01
N ALA A 118 -5.86 0.58 21.16
CA ALA A 118 -4.45 0.44 21.51
C ALA A 118 -4.24 -0.16 22.90
N PHE A 119 -5.00 0.28 23.92
CA PHE A 119 -4.92 -0.27 25.28
C PHE A 119 -5.28 -1.76 25.36
N LYS A 120 -6.23 -2.22 24.54
CA LYS A 120 -6.61 -3.64 24.47
C LYS A 120 -5.53 -4.51 23.80
N TRP A 121 -4.64 -3.91 23.02
CA TRP A 121 -3.61 -4.62 22.26
C TRP A 121 -2.30 -4.67 23.05
N GLN A 122 -1.94 -5.87 23.53
CA GLN A 122 -0.80 -6.09 24.43
C GLN A 122 0.49 -6.54 23.71
N ALA A 123 0.50 -6.59 22.38
CA ALA A 123 1.69 -7.04 21.63
C ALA A 123 2.70 -5.90 21.40
N LYS A 124 3.96 -6.29 21.18
CA LYS A 124 5.10 -5.36 20.97
C LYS A 124 4.90 -4.39 19.79
N TYR A 125 4.22 -4.82 18.73
CA TYR A 125 3.98 -4.03 17.53
C TYR A 125 2.49 -3.82 17.32
N SER A 126 2.08 -2.77 16.59
CA SER A 126 0.68 -2.58 16.21
C SER A 126 0.11 -3.83 15.50
N GLU A 127 -1.20 -4.06 15.63
CA GLU A 127 -1.89 -5.19 15.02
C GLU A 127 -1.60 -5.33 13.51
N LYS A 128 -1.57 -4.21 12.77
CA LYS A 128 -1.22 -4.21 11.34
C LYS A 128 0.18 -4.76 11.12
N VAL A 129 1.18 -4.22 11.84
CA VAL A 129 2.59 -4.63 11.70
C VAL A 129 2.78 -6.09 12.11
N ALA A 130 2.15 -6.53 13.20
CA ALA A 130 2.23 -7.91 13.66
C ALA A 130 1.66 -8.89 12.61
N ASN A 131 0.53 -8.54 12.00
CA ASN A 131 -0.08 -9.34 10.94
C ASN A 131 0.79 -9.36 9.67
N THR A 132 1.38 -8.22 9.28
CA THR A 132 2.32 -8.16 8.16
C THR A 132 3.52 -9.06 8.41
N ILE A 133 4.19 -8.94 9.56
CA ILE A 133 5.34 -9.79 9.92
C ILE A 133 4.94 -11.28 9.90
N LYS A 134 3.76 -11.62 10.42
CA LYS A 134 3.26 -13.01 10.41
C LYS A 134 3.02 -13.54 8.98
N ALA A 135 2.58 -12.69 8.07
CA ALA A 135 2.41 -13.05 6.66
C ALA A 135 3.78 -13.26 5.99
N GLU A 136 4.73 -12.34 6.18
CA GLU A 136 6.09 -12.45 5.61
C GLU A 136 6.83 -13.69 6.12
N LYS A 137 6.65 -14.04 7.40
CA LYS A 137 7.28 -15.23 7.99
C LYS A 137 6.96 -16.54 7.27
N LYS A 138 5.83 -16.63 6.55
CA LYS A 138 5.48 -17.83 5.79
C LYS A 138 6.42 -18.06 4.60
N HIS A 139 6.99 -16.99 4.06
CA HIS A 139 7.89 -17.02 2.91
C HIS A 139 9.36 -17.22 3.30
N LEU A 140 9.69 -17.19 4.60
CA LEU A 140 11.05 -17.41 5.09
C LEU A 140 11.59 -18.80 4.75
N PHE A 141 10.73 -19.81 4.65
CA PHE A 141 11.16 -21.18 4.35
C PHE A 141 11.82 -21.32 2.98
N ASP A 142 11.49 -20.42 2.04
CA ASP A 142 12.02 -20.40 0.68
C ASP A 142 13.28 -19.53 0.55
N CYS A 143 13.70 -18.88 1.64
CA CYS A 143 14.80 -17.92 1.67
C CYS A 143 16.08 -18.54 2.26
N ARG A 144 17.20 -18.41 1.55
CA ARG A 144 18.55 -18.74 2.05
C ARG A 144 19.35 -17.47 2.25
N VAL A 145 19.70 -17.18 3.50
CA VAL A 145 20.49 -16.00 3.85
C VAL A 145 21.99 -16.32 3.85
N ILE A 146 22.77 -15.50 3.17
CA ILE A 146 24.23 -15.54 3.08
C ILE A 146 24.76 -14.19 3.56
N PRO A 147 25.52 -14.15 4.68
CA PRO A 147 26.05 -12.89 5.19
C PRO A 147 27.13 -12.35 4.25
N SER A 148 27.03 -11.06 3.94
CA SER A 148 28.11 -10.25 3.39
C SER A 148 28.63 -9.31 4.50
N GLY A 149 29.84 -8.79 4.35
CA GLY A 149 30.41 -7.88 5.35
C GLY A 149 29.55 -6.62 5.55
N ASN A 150 29.81 -5.88 6.64
CA ASN A 150 29.23 -4.55 6.89
C ASN A 150 27.69 -4.50 7.00
N GLY A 151 27.05 -5.60 7.44
CA GLY A 151 25.60 -5.65 7.64
C GLY A 151 24.79 -5.76 6.36
N ILE A 152 25.44 -6.13 5.25
CA ILE A 152 24.81 -6.48 3.98
C ILE A 152 24.60 -7.99 3.96
N TYR A 153 23.48 -8.45 3.44
CA TYR A 153 23.16 -9.87 3.31
C TYR A 153 22.68 -10.14 1.89
N GLU A 154 23.08 -11.27 1.34
CA GLU A 154 22.48 -11.83 0.13
C GLU A 154 21.42 -12.84 0.57
N VAL A 155 20.23 -12.71 0.02
CA VAL A 155 19.12 -13.63 0.27
C VAL A 155 18.72 -14.27 -1.05
N GLY A 156 18.91 -15.57 -1.13
CA GLY A 156 18.47 -16.38 -2.27
C GLY A 156 17.01 -16.80 -2.09
N GLU A 157 16.17 -16.50 -3.06
CA GLU A 157 14.78 -16.95 -3.15
C GLU A 157 14.51 -17.44 -4.59
N ASN A 158 14.04 -18.69 -4.76
CA ASN A 158 13.67 -19.24 -6.08
C ASN A 158 14.73 -19.04 -7.19
N ASN A 159 16.01 -19.34 -6.88
CA ASN A 159 17.18 -19.13 -7.76
C ASN A 159 17.54 -17.68 -8.11
N HIS A 160 16.91 -16.69 -7.47
CA HIS A 160 17.32 -15.29 -7.57
C HIS A 160 18.00 -14.84 -6.28
N ALA A 161 19.11 -14.13 -6.42
CA ALA A 161 19.82 -13.51 -5.31
C ALA A 161 19.38 -12.06 -5.14
N HIS A 162 19.07 -11.68 -3.90
CA HIS A 162 18.62 -10.35 -3.54
C HIS A 162 19.48 -9.76 -2.43
N THR A 163 19.81 -8.47 -2.52
CA THR A 163 20.60 -7.79 -1.51
C THR A 163 19.72 -7.11 -0.47
N VAL A 164 20.07 -7.26 0.80
CA VAL A 164 19.43 -6.60 1.94
C VAL A 164 20.51 -5.90 2.77
N ASN A 165 20.28 -4.64 3.12
CA ASN A 165 21.16 -3.89 4.02
C ASN A 165 20.44 -3.67 5.36
N MET A 166 20.97 -4.29 6.41
CA MET A 166 20.39 -4.25 7.76
C MET A 166 20.70 -2.95 8.50
N VAL A 167 21.78 -2.26 8.13
CA VAL A 167 22.18 -0.99 8.74
C VAL A 167 21.30 0.13 8.20
N GLU A 168 21.17 0.21 6.88
CA GLU A 168 20.35 1.22 6.20
C GLU A 168 18.85 0.86 6.19
N LYS A 169 18.50 -0.40 6.53
CA LYS A 169 17.12 -0.93 6.50
C LYS A 169 16.51 -0.86 5.11
N THR A 170 17.27 -1.31 4.11
CA THR A 170 16.87 -1.30 2.70
C THR A 170 16.87 -2.72 2.13
N CYS A 171 15.97 -2.98 1.18
CA CYS A 171 15.90 -4.22 0.41
C CYS A 171 15.77 -3.88 -1.08
N VAL A 172 16.25 -4.77 -1.96
CA VAL A 172 15.97 -4.68 -3.41
C VAL A 172 14.46 -4.63 -3.71
N CYS A 173 13.65 -5.25 -2.85
CA CYS A 173 12.19 -5.25 -2.94
C CYS A 173 11.53 -3.88 -2.70
N ARG A 174 12.28 -2.89 -2.18
CA ARG A 174 11.82 -1.57 -1.74
C ARG A 174 10.75 -1.55 -0.64
N ARG A 175 10.20 -2.68 -0.23
CA ARG A 175 9.16 -2.78 0.80
C ARG A 175 9.61 -2.21 2.14
N TRP A 176 10.85 -2.49 2.57
CA TRP A 176 11.35 -1.98 3.84
C TRP A 176 11.47 -0.45 3.83
N SER A 177 12.08 0.11 2.79
CA SER A 177 12.19 1.56 2.63
C SER A 177 10.83 2.25 2.55
N MET A 178 9.82 1.59 1.99
CA MET A 178 8.48 2.16 1.82
C MET A 178 7.57 2.03 3.02
N THR A 179 7.67 0.93 3.77
CA THR A 179 6.73 0.62 4.87
C THR A 179 7.35 0.76 6.24
N GLY A 180 8.68 0.77 6.34
CA GLY A 180 9.42 0.61 7.58
C GLY A 180 9.35 -0.81 8.16
N ILE A 181 8.69 -1.75 7.47
CA ILE A 181 8.52 -3.15 7.89
C ILE A 181 9.42 -4.04 7.03
N PRO A 182 10.25 -4.90 7.64
CA PRO A 182 10.99 -5.97 6.97
C PRO A 182 10.14 -6.79 5.99
N CYS A 183 10.73 -7.15 4.85
CA CYS A 183 10.21 -8.18 3.95
C CYS A 183 10.60 -9.59 4.42
N CYS A 184 10.17 -10.64 3.71
CA CYS A 184 10.56 -12.03 3.96
C CYS A 184 12.07 -12.31 3.88
N TRP A 185 12.87 -11.41 3.30
CA TRP A 185 14.33 -11.56 3.23
C TRP A 185 15.06 -11.22 4.56
N LEU A 186 14.40 -11.42 5.71
CA LEU A 186 14.84 -11.04 7.07
C LEU A 186 14.52 -12.08 8.14
#